data_AF-A0A7L4K9W8-F1
#
_entry.id   AF-A0A7L4K9W8-F1
#
_cell.length_a   1.000
_cell.length_b   1.000
_cell.length_c   1.000
_cell.angle_alpha   90.00
_cell.angle_beta   90.00
_cell.angle_gamma   90.00
#
_symmetry.space_group_name_H-M   'P 1'
#
loop_
_entity.id
_entity.type
_entity.pdbx_description
1 polymer ?
#
loop_
_entity_poly.entity_id
_entity_poly.type
_entity_poly.pdbx_seq_one_letter_code
_entity_poly.pdbx_strand_id
1 'polypeptide(L)'
;PASRKKLGLLEKKKDYRLRANDYHKKQNALRALQKKALDKNPDEFYFKMIRSELQDGVHVIKQPKDEVTPEQVKLMRTQDIKYVEMKRVAEAKKIERLKSELHLLDAEGKKPNKHVFFFDTKKEVQEFDIATHLDTVPELVDRVYNRPTIATLQKETLKGATDPVHLKKLAQQRKNQYDLLKQRIEREKAMFVVAQKIQTRKDLLDKTHKIKVKKETTNRAAIYKFKFQRKR
;
A
#
# COMPACT_ATOMS: atom_id res chain seq x y z
N PRO A 1 17.20 -47.25 -16.54
CA PRO A 1 17.12 -47.45 -15.08
C PRO A 1 16.19 -46.42 -14.41
N ALA A 2 14.97 -46.84 -14.05
CA ALA A 2 13.97 -45.98 -13.41
C ALA A 2 14.43 -45.44 -12.04
N SER A 3 15.23 -46.22 -11.30
CA SER A 3 15.79 -45.86 -9.99
C SER A 3 16.71 -44.64 -9.98
N ARG A 4 17.25 -44.23 -11.14
CA ARG A 4 18.18 -43.10 -11.28
C ARG A 4 17.56 -41.87 -11.95
N LYS A 5 16.24 -41.85 -12.15
CA LYS A 5 15.53 -40.73 -12.81
C LYS A 5 15.74 -39.38 -12.09
N LYS A 6 15.99 -39.40 -10.77
CA LYS A 6 16.30 -38.19 -9.97
C LYS A 6 17.56 -37.43 -10.40
N LEU A 7 18.49 -38.07 -11.13
CA LEU A 7 19.75 -37.48 -11.58
C LEU A 7 19.63 -36.76 -12.94
N GLY A 8 18.42 -36.67 -13.50
CA GLY A 8 18.18 -36.05 -14.80
C GLY A 8 18.32 -37.03 -15.97
N LEU A 9 18.42 -36.49 -17.18
CA LEU A 9 18.52 -37.28 -18.39
C LEU A 9 19.90 -37.95 -18.49
N LEU A 10 19.92 -39.22 -18.88
CA LEU A 10 21.17 -39.95 -19.11
C LEU A 10 21.80 -39.46 -20.42
N GLU A 11 22.89 -38.69 -20.30
CA GLU A 11 23.63 -38.16 -21.45
C GLU A 11 24.01 -39.27 -22.44
N LYS A 12 23.77 -38.99 -23.72
CA LYS A 12 24.18 -39.84 -24.85
C LYS A 12 25.34 -39.21 -25.59
N LYS A 13 25.87 -39.91 -26.60
CA LYS A 13 27.03 -39.45 -27.38
C LYS A 13 26.81 -38.08 -28.04
N LYS A 14 25.57 -37.78 -28.45
CA LYS A 14 25.20 -36.46 -29.00
C LYS A 14 25.34 -35.35 -27.94
N ASP A 15 24.80 -35.58 -26.75
CA ASP A 15 24.86 -34.64 -25.63
C ASP A 15 26.30 -34.43 -25.14
N TYR A 16 27.07 -35.52 -25.03
CA TYR A 16 28.50 -35.47 -24.71
C TYR A 16 29.28 -34.60 -25.70
N ARG A 17 29.02 -34.74 -27.01
CA ARG A 17 29.69 -33.93 -28.04
C ARG A 17 29.38 -32.44 -27.86
N LEU A 18 28.11 -32.09 -27.60
CA LEU A 18 27.72 -30.70 -27.32
C LEU A 18 28.41 -30.16 -26.07
N ARG A 19 28.42 -30.93 -24.97
CA ARG A 19 29.08 -30.56 -23.71
C ARG A 19 30.59 -30.40 -23.86
N ALA A 20 31.26 -31.32 -24.55
CA ALA A 20 32.70 -31.26 -24.79
C ALA A 20 33.08 -30.05 -25.67
N ASN A 21 32.29 -29.77 -26.71
CA ASN A 21 32.51 -28.61 -27.57
C ASN A 21 32.34 -27.29 -26.80
N ASP A 22 31.29 -27.17 -25.97
CA ASP A 22 31.08 -25.99 -25.12
C ASP A 22 32.23 -25.81 -24.10
N TYR A 23 32.65 -26.91 -23.46
CA TYR A 23 33.79 -26.89 -22.53
C TYR A 23 35.07 -26.41 -23.21
N HIS A 24 35.41 -26.97 -24.37
CA HIS A 24 36.59 -26.55 -25.13
C HIS A 24 36.49 -25.09 -25.59
N LYS A 25 35.30 -24.63 -26.00
CA LYS A 25 35.08 -23.22 -26.37
C LYS A 25 35.35 -22.29 -25.19
N LYS A 26 34.85 -22.63 -23.99
CA LYS A 26 35.10 -21.86 -22.76
C LYS A 26 36.57 -21.89 -22.34
N GLN A 27 37.21 -23.06 -22.40
CA GLN A 27 38.65 -23.20 -22.11
C GLN A 27 39.51 -22.37 -23.06
N ASN A 28 39.22 -22.41 -24.35
CA ASN A 28 39.95 -21.61 -25.34
C ASN A 28 39.75 -20.10 -25.10
N ALA A 29 38.54 -19.67 -24.74
CA ALA A 29 38.27 -18.27 -24.38
C ALA A 29 39.03 -17.85 -23.11
N LEU A 30 39.06 -18.68 -22.07
CA LEU A 30 39.82 -18.41 -20.84
C LEU A 30 41.32 -18.31 -21.11
N ARG A 31 41.89 -19.23 -21.89
CA ARG A 31 43.31 -19.17 -22.29
C ARG A 31 43.63 -17.89 -23.07
N ALA A 32 42.75 -17.48 -23.98
CA ALA A 32 42.92 -16.23 -24.72
C ALA A 32 42.85 -15.00 -23.79
N LEU A 33 41.94 -14.98 -22.81
CA LEU A 33 41.86 -13.90 -21.81
C LEU A 33 43.08 -13.88 -20.88
N GLN A 34 43.58 -15.05 -20.44
CA GLN A 34 44.81 -15.16 -19.65
C GLN A 34 46.01 -14.62 -20.41
N LYS A 35 46.16 -15.00 -21.69
CA LYS A 35 47.23 -14.46 -22.54
C LYS A 35 47.14 -12.94 -22.67
N LYS A 36 45.95 -12.39 -22.93
CA LYS A 36 45.73 -10.93 -22.97
C LYS A 36 46.06 -10.24 -21.65
N ALA A 37 45.79 -10.89 -20.51
CA ALA A 37 46.13 -10.35 -19.20
C ALA A 37 47.64 -10.36 -18.92
N LEU A 38 48.37 -11.39 -19.40
CA LEU A 38 49.83 -11.48 -19.30
C LEU A 38 50.53 -10.47 -20.23
N ASP A 39 50.02 -10.31 -21.46
CA ASP A 39 50.56 -9.41 -22.47
C ASP A 39 50.13 -7.93 -22.25
N LYS A 40 49.53 -7.61 -21.09
CA LYS A 40 48.98 -6.27 -20.81
C LYS A 40 50.09 -5.25 -20.58
N ASN A 41 50.04 -4.11 -21.28
CA ASN A 41 50.90 -2.97 -21.04
C ASN A 41 50.43 -2.18 -19.80
N PRO A 42 51.24 -2.01 -18.74
CA PRO A 42 50.85 -1.25 -17.55
C PRO A 42 50.60 0.23 -17.82
N ASP A 43 51.20 0.81 -18.87
CA ASP A 43 51.12 2.23 -19.22
C ASP A 43 50.02 2.52 -20.26
N GLU A 44 49.16 1.54 -20.58
CA GLU A 44 48.08 1.74 -21.55
C GLU A 44 47.06 2.77 -21.05
N PHE A 45 46.72 3.75 -21.90
CA PHE A 45 45.70 4.75 -21.60
C PHE A 45 44.64 4.82 -22.71
N TYR A 46 43.39 4.57 -22.32
CA TYR A 46 42.22 4.77 -23.16
C TYR A 46 41.36 5.90 -22.60
N PHE A 47 40.84 6.81 -23.44
CA PHE A 47 39.97 7.92 -22.99
C PHE A 47 38.75 7.48 -22.17
N LYS A 48 38.26 6.24 -22.37
CA LYS A 48 37.17 5.66 -21.57
C LYS A 48 37.54 5.40 -20.11
N MET A 49 38.83 5.30 -19.78
CA MET A 49 39.34 5.14 -18.41
C MET A 49 39.07 6.38 -17.55
N ILE A 50 38.80 7.55 -18.15
CA ILE A 50 38.39 8.77 -17.41
C ILE A 50 36.99 8.58 -16.79
N ARG A 51 36.10 7.86 -17.47
CA ARG A 51 34.67 7.69 -17.08
C ARG A 51 34.38 6.31 -16.49
N SER A 52 35.39 5.46 -16.35
CA SER A 52 35.23 4.13 -15.77
C SER A 52 36.25 3.93 -14.67
N GLU A 53 35.86 3.17 -13.67
CA GLU A 53 36.70 2.87 -12.51
C GLU A 53 36.71 1.36 -12.26
N LEU A 54 37.80 0.90 -11.66
CA LEU A 54 37.90 -0.47 -11.18
C LEU A 54 37.48 -0.47 -9.71
N GLN A 55 36.37 -1.13 -9.37
CA GLN A 55 35.95 -1.37 -7.98
C GLN A 55 36.12 -2.86 -7.69
N ASP A 56 36.97 -3.19 -6.70
CA ASP A 56 37.24 -4.58 -6.30
C ASP A 56 37.61 -5.52 -7.46
N GLY A 57 38.32 -5.00 -8.47
CA GLY A 57 38.72 -5.78 -9.66
C GLY A 57 37.67 -5.89 -10.76
N VAL A 58 36.49 -5.30 -10.60
CA VAL A 58 35.42 -5.27 -11.61
C VAL A 58 35.33 -3.88 -12.25
N HIS A 59 35.23 -3.84 -13.58
CA HIS A 59 35.07 -2.60 -14.34
C HIS A 59 33.66 -2.03 -14.14
N VAL A 60 33.58 -0.83 -13.57
CA VAL A 60 32.34 -0.09 -13.36
C VAL A 60 32.37 1.18 -14.19
N ILE A 61 31.39 1.34 -15.08
CA ILE A 61 31.21 2.56 -15.86
C ILE A 61 30.41 3.55 -15.01
N LYS A 62 30.96 4.73 -14.75
CA LYS A 62 30.22 5.81 -14.07
C LYS A 62 29.09 6.25 -14.98
N GLN A 63 27.86 6.03 -14.54
CA GLN A 63 26.70 6.62 -15.19
C GLN A 63 26.73 8.14 -14.94
N PRO A 64 26.44 8.97 -15.96
CA PRO A 64 26.29 10.39 -15.75
C PRO A 64 25.18 10.60 -14.72
N LYS A 65 25.49 11.27 -13.60
CA LYS A 65 24.47 11.75 -12.68
C LYS A 65 24.05 13.11 -13.18
N ASP A 66 22.75 13.31 -13.38
CA ASP A 66 22.22 14.64 -13.65
C ASP A 66 22.53 15.52 -12.44
N GLU A 67 23.37 16.54 -12.66
CA GLU A 67 23.71 17.52 -11.63
C GLU A 67 22.53 18.47 -11.46
N VAL A 68 21.65 18.17 -10.50
CA VAL A 68 20.49 19.01 -10.21
C VAL A 68 20.88 20.07 -9.18
N THR A 69 20.67 21.35 -9.50
CA THR A 69 20.93 22.44 -8.55
C THR A 69 19.95 22.39 -7.38
N PRO A 70 20.31 22.90 -6.19
CA PRO A 70 19.40 22.93 -5.04
C PRO A 70 18.06 23.66 -5.33
N GLU A 71 18.08 24.66 -6.21
CA GLU A 71 16.90 25.41 -6.65
C GLU A 71 15.98 24.56 -7.54
N GLN A 72 16.55 23.83 -8.49
CA GLN A 72 15.82 22.87 -9.32
C GLN A 72 15.17 21.78 -8.45
N VAL A 73 15.89 21.24 -7.46
CA VAL A 73 15.33 20.27 -6.51
C VAL A 73 14.15 20.86 -5.74
N LYS A 74 14.22 22.13 -5.31
CA LYS A 74 13.13 22.83 -4.61
C LYS A 74 11.91 23.02 -5.52
N LEU A 75 12.12 23.34 -6.79
CA LEU A 75 11.06 23.46 -7.80
C LEU A 75 10.38 22.11 -8.05
N MET A 76 11.16 21.05 -8.32
CA MET A 76 10.65 19.69 -8.52
C MET A 76 9.80 19.22 -7.33
N ARG A 77 10.32 19.35 -6.10
CA ARG A 77 9.56 18.99 -4.87
C ARG A 77 8.28 19.81 -4.72
N THR A 78 8.28 21.07 -5.16
CA THR A 78 7.07 21.91 -5.12
C THR A 78 6.02 21.42 -6.11
N GLN A 79 6.42 20.97 -7.30
CA GLN A 79 5.52 20.36 -8.27
C GLN A 79 4.97 19.03 -7.74
N ASP A 80 5.83 18.18 -7.17
CA ASP A 80 5.44 16.89 -6.60
C ASP A 80 4.41 17.04 -5.46
N ILE A 81 4.65 17.97 -4.53
CA ILE A 81 3.71 18.25 -3.43
C ILE A 81 2.35 18.66 -3.99
N LYS A 82 2.33 19.62 -4.93
CA LYS A 82 1.08 20.09 -5.55
C LYS A 82 0.32 18.95 -6.24
N TYR A 83 1.04 18.08 -6.95
CA TYR A 83 0.43 16.92 -7.60
C TYR A 83 -0.19 15.95 -6.58
N VAL A 84 0.56 15.60 -5.52
CA VAL A 84 0.07 14.69 -4.47
C VAL A 84 -1.12 15.31 -3.73
N GLU A 85 -1.07 16.62 -3.42
CA GLU A 85 -2.17 17.34 -2.78
C GLU A 85 -3.42 17.38 -3.66
N MET A 86 -3.28 17.69 -4.95
CA MET A 86 -4.38 17.64 -5.91
C MET A 86 -5.05 16.25 -5.92
N LYS A 87 -4.25 15.18 -5.98
CA LYS A 87 -4.76 13.81 -5.94
C LYS A 87 -5.42 13.48 -4.60
N ARG A 88 -4.85 13.93 -3.49
CA ARG A 88 -5.42 13.76 -2.15
C ARG A 88 -6.79 14.44 -2.03
N VAL A 89 -6.93 15.68 -2.50
CA VAL A 89 -8.22 16.41 -2.51
C VAL A 89 -9.25 15.70 -3.39
N ALA A 90 -8.84 15.23 -4.58
CA ALA A 90 -9.73 14.46 -5.44
C ALA A 90 -10.20 13.16 -4.78
N GLU A 91 -9.33 12.44 -4.07
CA GLU A 91 -9.72 11.25 -3.31
C GLU A 91 -10.59 11.58 -2.10
N ALA A 92 -10.30 12.67 -1.37
CA ALA A 92 -11.13 13.13 -0.26
C ALA A 92 -12.57 13.43 -0.70
N LYS A 93 -12.76 14.11 -1.83
CA LYS A 93 -14.10 14.36 -2.41
C LYS A 93 -14.82 13.07 -2.80
N LYS A 94 -14.11 12.07 -3.33
CA LYS A 94 -14.69 10.75 -3.66
C LYS A 94 -15.08 9.98 -2.40
N ILE A 95 -14.28 10.07 -1.33
CA ILE A 95 -14.59 9.49 -0.02
C ILE A 95 -15.85 10.15 0.55
N GLU A 96 -15.94 11.49 0.49
CA GLU A 96 -17.09 12.25 0.96
C GLU A 96 -18.37 11.83 0.22
N ARG A 97 -18.32 11.76 -1.12
CA ARG A 97 -19.44 11.29 -1.94
C ARG A 97 -19.87 9.85 -1.60
N LEU A 98 -18.91 8.93 -1.47
CA LEU A 98 -19.23 7.55 -1.08
C LEU A 98 -19.79 7.47 0.33
N LYS A 99 -19.31 8.30 1.26
CA LYS A 99 -19.86 8.40 2.62
C LYS A 99 -21.28 8.98 2.64
N SER A 100 -21.62 9.91 1.74
CA SER A 100 -22.99 10.41 1.64
C SER A 100 -23.95 9.39 1.02
N GLU A 101 -23.46 8.57 0.08
CA GLU A 101 -24.25 7.50 -0.56
C GLU A 101 -24.42 6.28 0.36
N LEU A 102 -23.43 5.98 1.22
CA LEU A 102 -23.45 4.85 2.15
C LEU A 102 -23.97 5.24 3.53
N HIS A 103 -25.06 4.61 3.98
CA HIS A 103 -25.65 4.89 5.30
C HIS A 103 -24.81 4.41 6.51
N LEU A 104 -23.74 3.63 6.29
CA LEU A 104 -22.83 3.10 7.33
C LEU A 104 -23.55 2.37 8.49
N LEU A 105 -24.74 1.82 8.23
CA LEU A 105 -25.57 1.16 9.24
C LEU A 105 -25.05 -0.25 9.57
N ASP A 106 -24.66 -1.02 8.56
CA ASP A 106 -24.12 -2.40 8.66
C ASP A 106 -22.59 -2.46 8.55
N ALA A 107 -21.88 -1.34 8.71
CA ALA A 107 -20.44 -1.34 8.55
C ALA A 107 -19.76 -2.11 9.69
N GLU A 108 -19.00 -3.14 9.36
CA GLU A 108 -18.17 -3.89 10.31
C GLU A 108 -17.17 -2.95 11.01
N GLY A 109 -17.04 -3.07 12.33
CA GLY A 109 -16.14 -2.23 13.15
C GLY A 109 -16.73 -0.91 13.64
N LYS A 110 -18.04 -0.68 13.48
CA LYS A 110 -18.74 0.40 14.17
C LYS A 110 -18.68 0.16 15.69
N LYS A 111 -18.38 1.20 16.46
CA LYS A 111 -18.50 1.12 17.92
C LYS A 111 -19.97 0.86 18.27
N PRO A 112 -20.29 -0.16 19.09
CA PRO A 112 -21.66 -0.40 19.48
C PRO A 112 -22.18 0.80 20.28
N ASN A 113 -23.37 1.29 19.90
CA ASN A 113 -24.07 2.32 20.67
C ASN A 113 -24.70 1.68 21.91
N LYS A 114 -24.68 2.39 23.03
CA LYS A 114 -25.33 1.95 24.26
C LYS A 114 -26.76 2.51 24.31
N HIS A 115 -27.76 1.63 24.28
CA HIS A 115 -29.15 1.97 24.54
C HIS A 115 -29.52 1.52 25.96
N VAL A 116 -30.12 2.39 26.76
CA VAL A 116 -30.46 2.11 28.17
C VAL A 116 -31.96 2.27 28.35
N PHE A 117 -32.61 1.25 28.88
CA PHE A 117 -34.02 1.28 29.26
C PHE A 117 -34.13 1.64 30.75
N PHE A 118 -35.13 2.45 31.11
CA PHE A 118 -35.40 2.86 32.48
C PHE A 118 -36.73 2.25 32.92
N PHE A 119 -36.75 1.73 34.14
CA PHE A 119 -37.91 1.11 34.76
C PHE A 119 -38.10 1.67 36.16
N ASP A 120 -39.35 1.74 36.60
CA ASP A 120 -39.69 2.33 37.89
C ASP A 120 -39.48 1.32 39.03
N THR A 121 -39.69 0.03 38.76
CA THR A 121 -39.55 -1.02 39.77
C THR A 121 -38.43 -2.01 39.45
N LYS A 122 -37.82 -2.57 40.50
CA LYS A 122 -36.75 -3.59 40.35
C LYS A 122 -37.28 -4.92 39.80
N LYS A 123 -38.59 -5.19 39.93
CA LYS A 123 -39.22 -6.41 39.42
C LYS A 123 -39.31 -6.37 37.89
N GLU A 124 -39.71 -5.23 37.33
CA GLU A 124 -39.72 -5.00 35.87
C GLU A 124 -38.34 -5.21 35.24
N VAL A 125 -37.27 -4.80 35.92
CA VAL A 125 -35.89 -5.02 35.44
C VAL A 125 -35.54 -6.51 35.36
N GLN A 126 -36.05 -7.34 36.26
CA GLN A 126 -35.75 -8.78 36.29
C GLN A 126 -36.54 -9.57 35.23
N GLU A 127 -37.77 -9.15 34.94
CA GLU A 127 -38.66 -9.78 33.96
C GLU A 127 -38.50 -9.20 32.55
N PHE A 128 -37.60 -8.22 32.38
CA PHE A 128 -37.42 -7.48 31.13
C PHE A 128 -36.93 -8.38 29.99
N ASP A 129 -37.75 -8.46 28.94
CA ASP A 129 -37.37 -9.01 27.65
C ASP A 129 -37.46 -7.93 26.55
N ILE A 130 -36.45 -7.92 25.68
CA ILE A 130 -36.29 -6.88 24.66
C ILE A 130 -37.29 -7.09 23.52
N ALA A 131 -37.56 -8.34 23.14
CA ALA A 131 -38.44 -8.65 22.01
C ALA A 131 -39.88 -8.23 22.32
N THR A 132 -40.37 -8.60 23.49
CA THR A 132 -41.69 -8.21 24.00
C THR A 132 -41.81 -6.71 24.23
N HIS A 133 -40.81 -6.07 24.85
CA HIS A 133 -40.88 -4.62 25.10
C HIS A 133 -40.92 -3.78 23.82
N LEU A 134 -40.23 -4.22 22.76
CA LEU A 134 -40.21 -3.52 21.46
C LEU A 134 -41.31 -3.99 20.50
N ASP A 135 -42.17 -4.92 20.92
CA ASP A 135 -43.20 -5.56 20.07
C ASP A 135 -42.62 -6.10 18.75
N THR A 136 -41.43 -6.70 18.80
CA THR A 136 -40.68 -7.15 17.62
C THR A 136 -40.41 -8.65 17.67
N VAL A 137 -40.16 -9.24 16.50
CA VAL A 137 -39.74 -10.64 16.41
C VAL A 137 -38.32 -10.80 16.96
N PRO A 138 -38.00 -11.88 17.71
CA PRO A 138 -36.66 -12.10 18.28
C PRO A 138 -35.51 -11.97 17.27
N GLU A 139 -35.72 -12.38 16.03
CA GLU A 139 -34.71 -12.30 14.94
C GLU A 139 -34.28 -10.86 14.59
N LEU A 140 -35.13 -9.87 14.87
CA LEU A 140 -34.88 -8.46 14.54
C LEU A 140 -34.31 -7.67 15.72
N VAL A 141 -34.20 -8.27 16.90
CA VAL A 141 -33.74 -7.61 18.13
C VAL A 141 -32.28 -7.15 18.02
N ASP A 142 -31.44 -7.92 17.33
CA ASP A 142 -30.02 -7.56 17.11
C ASP A 142 -29.85 -6.38 16.15
N ARG A 143 -30.86 -6.10 15.31
CA ARG A 143 -30.77 -5.08 14.27
C ARG A 143 -30.96 -3.68 14.83
N VAL A 144 -29.95 -2.82 14.77
CA VAL A 144 -30.01 -1.48 15.40
C VAL A 144 -31.00 -0.50 14.74
N TYR A 145 -31.29 -0.66 13.46
CA TYR A 145 -32.11 0.28 12.67
C TYR A 145 -33.26 -0.44 11.98
N ASN A 146 -34.34 0.30 11.69
CA ASN A 146 -35.55 -0.22 11.02
C ASN A 146 -36.06 -1.53 11.64
N ARG A 147 -36.51 -1.45 12.90
CA ARG A 147 -37.13 -2.54 13.65
C ARG A 147 -38.67 -2.40 13.58
N PRO A 148 -39.36 -3.03 12.62
CA PRO A 148 -40.81 -2.96 12.53
C PRO A 148 -41.47 -3.76 13.68
N THR A 149 -42.61 -3.29 14.15
CA THR A 149 -43.43 -4.05 15.11
C THR A 149 -44.14 -5.20 14.41
N ILE A 150 -44.63 -6.18 15.18
CA ILE A 150 -45.39 -7.31 14.66
C ILE A 150 -46.63 -6.84 13.86
N ALA A 151 -47.31 -5.80 14.34
CA ALA A 151 -48.47 -5.24 13.66
C ALA A 151 -48.10 -4.61 12.29
N THR A 152 -46.94 -3.95 12.20
CA THR A 152 -46.43 -3.39 10.94
C THR A 152 -46.05 -4.50 9.96
N LEU A 153 -45.40 -5.57 10.43
CA LEU A 153 -45.05 -6.73 9.60
C LEU A 153 -46.28 -7.44 9.01
N GLN A 154 -47.41 -7.45 9.72
CA GLN A 154 -48.66 -8.04 9.24
C GLN A 154 -49.39 -7.15 8.23
N LYS A 155 -49.27 -5.82 8.34
CA LYS A 155 -50.04 -4.85 7.54
C LYS A 155 -49.34 -4.38 6.28
N GLU A 156 -48.01 -4.22 6.33
CA GLU A 156 -47.26 -3.61 5.24
C GLU A 156 -46.74 -4.63 4.24
N THR A 157 -46.79 -4.27 2.96
CA THR A 157 -46.16 -5.04 1.89
C THR A 157 -44.69 -4.64 1.73
N LEU A 158 -43.82 -5.62 1.51
CA LEU A 158 -42.38 -5.40 1.34
C LEU A 158 -42.12 -4.55 0.09
N LYS A 159 -41.45 -3.40 0.27
CA LYS A 159 -40.96 -2.56 -0.84
C LYS A 159 -39.57 -3.01 -1.24
N GLY A 160 -39.44 -3.63 -2.41
CA GLY A 160 -38.15 -4.00 -3.00
C GLY A 160 -38.15 -5.42 -3.56
N ALA A 161 -36.95 -5.90 -3.93
CA ALA A 161 -36.77 -7.26 -4.44
C ALA A 161 -36.85 -8.27 -3.29
N THR A 162 -37.71 -9.28 -3.45
CA THR A 162 -37.90 -10.39 -2.50
C THR A 162 -37.09 -11.64 -2.88
N ASP A 163 -36.64 -11.73 -4.13
CA ASP A 163 -35.91 -12.89 -4.63
C ASP A 163 -34.58 -13.10 -3.89
N PRO A 164 -34.32 -14.31 -3.34
CA PRO A 164 -33.09 -14.60 -2.60
C PRO A 164 -31.81 -14.33 -3.40
N VAL A 165 -31.84 -14.61 -4.71
CA VAL A 165 -30.72 -14.36 -5.62
C VAL A 165 -30.44 -12.86 -5.77
N HIS A 166 -31.50 -12.06 -5.87
CA HIS A 166 -31.38 -10.61 -6.00
C HIS A 166 -30.87 -9.99 -4.70
N LEU A 167 -31.38 -10.44 -3.54
CA LEU A 167 -30.92 -10.02 -2.23
C LEU A 167 -29.42 -10.30 -2.03
N LYS A 168 -28.94 -11.49 -2.44
CA LYS A 168 -27.51 -11.83 -2.38
C LYS A 168 -26.65 -10.91 -3.28
N LYS A 169 -27.14 -10.57 -4.47
CA LYS A 169 -26.46 -9.61 -5.36
C LYS A 169 -26.38 -8.22 -4.73
N LEU A 170 -27.46 -7.72 -4.13
CA LEU A 170 -27.48 -6.43 -3.43
C LEU A 170 -26.53 -6.41 -2.23
N ALA A 171 -26.50 -7.49 -1.44
CA ALA A 171 -25.56 -7.62 -0.33
C ALA A 171 -24.11 -7.59 -0.82
N GLN A 172 -23.80 -8.29 -1.92
CA GLN A 172 -22.47 -8.26 -2.52
C GLN A 172 -22.10 -6.86 -3.03
N GLN A 173 -23.02 -6.17 -3.72
CA GLN A 173 -22.80 -4.79 -4.17
C GLN A 173 -22.53 -3.86 -2.98
N ARG A 174 -23.32 -3.96 -1.90
CA ARG A 174 -23.11 -3.20 -0.67
C ARG A 174 -21.73 -3.46 -0.07
N LYS A 175 -21.32 -4.73 0.04
CA LYS A 175 -19.98 -5.11 0.52
C LYS A 175 -18.88 -4.49 -0.33
N ASN A 176 -18.99 -4.59 -1.65
CA ASN A 176 -18.01 -4.01 -2.57
C ASN A 176 -17.87 -2.49 -2.40
N GLN A 177 -18.97 -1.77 -2.12
CA GLN A 177 -18.93 -0.32 -1.86
C GLN A 177 -18.21 0.01 -0.55
N TYR A 178 -18.44 -0.76 0.52
CA TYR A 178 -17.70 -0.61 1.77
C TYR A 178 -16.21 -0.91 1.60
N ASP A 179 -15.85 -1.97 0.87
CA ASP A 179 -14.46 -2.31 0.56
C ASP A 179 -13.79 -1.21 -0.26
N LEU A 180 -14.48 -0.66 -1.26
CA LEU A 180 -14.02 0.48 -2.06
C LEU A 180 -13.78 1.71 -1.17
N LEU A 181 -14.72 2.03 -0.28
CA LEU A 181 -14.59 3.14 0.65
C LEU A 181 -13.36 2.95 1.57
N LYS A 182 -13.17 1.74 2.11
CA LYS A 182 -12.01 1.39 2.94
C LYS A 182 -10.70 1.60 2.20
N GLN A 183 -10.58 1.07 0.99
CA GLN A 183 -9.38 1.23 0.15
C GLN A 183 -9.09 2.69 -0.16
N ARG A 184 -10.12 3.51 -0.41
CA ARG A 184 -9.94 4.95 -0.65
C ARG A 184 -9.46 5.69 0.60
N ILE A 185 -10.01 5.37 1.77
CA ILE A 185 -9.54 5.94 3.05
C ILE A 185 -8.08 5.58 3.30
N GLU A 186 -7.69 4.33 3.05
CA GLU A 186 -6.29 3.89 3.17
C GLU A 186 -5.38 4.61 2.16
N ARG A 187 -5.84 4.80 0.93
CA ARG A 187 -5.13 5.55 -0.11
C ARG A 187 -4.96 7.02 0.26
N GLU A 188 -5.98 7.68 0.79
CA GLU A 188 -5.90 9.07 1.27
C GLU A 188 -4.86 9.20 2.39
N LYS A 189 -4.89 8.27 3.37
CA LYS A 189 -3.88 8.22 4.45
C LYS A 189 -2.47 8.05 3.91
N ALA A 190 -2.26 7.16 2.93
CA ALA A 190 -0.96 6.96 2.30
C ALA A 190 -0.49 8.23 1.57
N MET A 191 -1.37 8.87 0.79
CA MET A 191 -1.08 10.14 0.11
C MET A 191 -0.76 11.26 1.11
N PHE A 192 -1.47 11.32 2.25
CA PHE A 192 -1.21 12.28 3.31
C PHE A 192 0.20 12.10 3.89
N VAL A 193 0.61 10.86 4.18
CA VAL A 193 1.97 10.57 4.67
C VAL A 193 3.04 10.94 3.64
N VAL A 194 2.81 10.63 2.36
CA VAL A 194 3.72 11.02 1.27
C VAL A 194 3.84 12.54 1.17
N ALA A 195 2.72 13.26 1.18
CA ALA A 195 2.72 14.72 1.17
C ALA A 195 3.52 15.30 2.34
N GLN A 196 3.31 14.79 3.56
CA GLN A 196 4.09 15.21 4.74
C GLN A 196 5.59 14.95 4.59
N LYS A 197 5.99 13.81 4.01
CA LYS A 197 7.39 13.47 3.77
C LYS A 197 8.04 14.42 2.76
N ILE A 198 7.36 14.71 1.65
CA ILE A 198 7.91 15.62 0.63
C ILE A 198 7.96 17.04 1.18
N GLN A 199 6.93 17.49 1.89
CA GLN A 199 6.91 18.79 2.56
C GLN A 199 8.06 18.92 3.57
N THR A 200 8.25 17.91 4.43
CA THR A 200 9.39 17.89 5.38
C THR A 200 10.72 18.00 4.63
N ARG A 201 10.93 17.24 3.55
CA ARG A 201 12.16 17.31 2.75
C ARG A 201 12.35 18.69 2.11
N LYS A 202 11.28 19.34 1.68
CA LYS A 202 11.32 20.72 1.17
C LYS A 202 11.72 21.70 2.27
N ASP A 203 11.14 21.61 3.46
CA ASP A 203 11.45 22.47 4.60
C ASP A 203 12.89 22.26 5.11
N LEU A 204 13.43 21.04 4.96
CA LEU A 204 14.83 20.74 5.27
C LEU A 204 15.83 21.36 4.29
N LEU A 205 15.40 21.87 3.13
CA LEU A 205 16.29 22.63 2.24
C LEU A 205 16.58 24.05 2.78
N ASP A 206 15.74 24.57 3.68
CA ASP A 206 16.02 25.86 4.31
C ASP A 206 17.27 25.75 5.21
N LYS A 207 18.11 26.78 5.20
CA LYS A 207 19.38 26.85 5.95
C LYS A 207 19.20 27.03 7.47
N THR A 208 17.98 26.90 7.99
CA THR A 208 17.67 27.04 9.42
C THR A 208 18.29 25.90 10.23
N HIS A 209 18.75 26.22 11.45
CA HIS A 209 19.26 25.21 12.36
C HIS A 209 18.13 24.30 12.85
N LYS A 210 18.32 22.98 12.76
CA LYS A 210 17.31 21.96 13.04
C LYS A 210 17.91 20.70 13.63
N ILE A 211 17.19 20.09 14.56
CA ILE A 211 17.58 18.84 15.23
C ILE A 211 16.51 17.79 14.93
N LYS A 212 16.92 16.62 14.47
CA LYS A 212 16.02 15.49 14.22
C LYS A 212 15.60 14.89 15.58
N VAL A 213 14.32 14.91 15.89
CA VAL A 213 13.77 14.36 17.14
C VAL A 213 13.28 12.93 16.94
N LYS A 214 12.59 12.65 15.83
CA LYS A 214 12.11 11.31 15.49
C LYS A 214 12.47 10.96 14.05
N LYS A 215 12.89 9.71 13.84
CA LYS A 215 13.25 9.17 12.52
C LYS A 215 11.98 8.99 11.66
N GLU A 216 12.18 8.99 10.34
CA GLU A 216 11.12 8.71 9.38
C GLU A 216 10.69 7.24 9.52
N THR A 217 9.38 6.97 9.43
CA THR A 217 8.84 5.60 9.38
C THR A 217 7.98 5.43 8.14
N THR A 218 7.49 4.22 7.88
CA THR A 218 6.58 3.96 6.75
C THR A 218 5.32 4.82 6.84
N ASN A 219 4.80 5.00 8.05
CA ASN A 219 3.50 5.62 8.30
C ASN A 219 3.57 7.10 8.69
N ARG A 220 4.77 7.66 8.93
CA ARG A 220 4.93 9.05 9.39
C ARG A 220 6.21 9.67 8.83
N ALA A 221 6.15 10.97 8.54
CA ALA A 221 7.34 11.76 8.22
C ALA A 221 8.26 11.90 9.46
N ALA A 222 9.55 12.16 9.22
CA ALA A 222 10.48 12.49 10.29
C ALA A 222 10.09 13.81 10.97
N ILE A 223 10.28 13.89 12.28
CA ILE A 223 9.97 15.09 13.07
C ILE A 223 11.26 15.80 13.42
N TYR A 224 11.31 17.10 13.11
CA TYR A 224 12.43 17.98 13.38
C TYR A 224 12.00 19.10 14.33
N LYS A 225 12.88 19.47 15.26
CA LYS A 225 12.77 20.67 16.07
C LYS A 225 13.64 21.75 15.44
N PHE A 226 13.01 22.81 14.95
CA PHE A 226 13.71 23.98 14.43
C PHE A 226 14.08 24.91 15.59
N LYS A 227 15.21 25.62 15.46
CA LYS A 227 15.60 26.64 16.43
C LYS A 227 14.50 27.72 16.47
N PHE A 228 14.04 28.08 17.66
CA PHE A 228 13.07 29.14 17.84
C PHE A 228 13.72 30.49 17.53
N GLN A 229 13.50 30.97 16.31
CA GLN A 229 14.04 32.24 15.83
C GLN A 229 13.04 32.85 14.85
N ARG A 230 12.70 34.13 15.03
CA ARG A 230 11.83 34.85 14.09
C ARG A 230 12.58 35.01 12.76
N LYS A 231 11.95 34.61 11.65
CA LYS A 231 12.44 34.94 10.31
C LYS A 231 12.38 36.48 10.17
N ARG A 232 13.51 37.11 9.85
CA ARG A 232 13.56 38.54 9.53
C ARG A 232 13.00 38.77 8.14
#